data_AF-A0A0Q6XE31-F1
#
_entry.id   AF-A0A0Q6XE31-F1
#
_cell.length_a   1.000
_cell.length_b   1.000
_cell.length_c   1.000
_cell.angle_alpha   90.00
_cell.angle_beta   90.00
_cell.angle_gamma   90.00
#
_symmetry.space_group_name_H-M   'P 1'
#
loop_
_entity.id
_entity.type
_entity.pdbx_description
1 polymer ?
#
loop_
_entity_poly.entity_id
_entity_poly.type
_entity_poly.pdbx_seq_one_letter_code
_entity_poly.pdbx_strand_id
1 'polypeptide(L)' 'MIREQGLSVSQVCKDLELTDSAVRNWLKQFGEEAAGRPGVGKPLTPEQQRIRQLEAENQQLKSDNALLKKASAFFAREMK' A
#
# COMPACT_ATOMS: atom_id res chain seq x y z
N MET A 1 15.85 2.76 -14.09
CA MET A 1 16.43 1.76 -15.04
C MET A 1 15.63 1.58 -16.33
N ILE A 2 14.48 0.88 -16.36
CA ILE A 2 13.71 0.71 -17.63
C ILE A 2 13.10 2.03 -18.12
N ARG A 3 12.33 2.72 -17.27
CA ARG A 3 11.69 3.99 -17.65
C ARG A 3 12.64 5.19 -17.67
N GLU A 4 13.64 5.19 -16.79
CA GLU A 4 14.57 6.32 -16.63
C GLU A 4 15.81 6.23 -17.53
N GLN A 5 16.31 5.02 -17.80
CA GLN A 5 17.54 4.78 -18.58
C GLN A 5 17.23 4.13 -19.95
N GLY A 6 15.95 3.93 -20.28
CA GLY A 6 15.51 3.42 -21.60
C GLY A 6 15.85 1.95 -21.88
N LEU A 7 16.24 1.18 -20.87
CA LEU A 7 16.58 -0.24 -21.05
C LEU A 7 15.34 -1.07 -21.38
N SER A 8 15.49 -2.07 -22.25
CA SER A 8 14.40 -3.00 -22.59
C SER A 8 14.14 -3.98 -21.44
N VAL A 9 12.88 -4.42 -21.28
CA VAL A 9 12.50 -5.44 -20.28
C VAL A 9 13.35 -6.71 -20.46
N SER A 10 13.59 -7.12 -21.69
CA SER A 10 14.38 -8.32 -21.99
C SER A 10 15.84 -8.19 -21.57
N GLN A 11 16.44 -7.00 -21.72
CA GLN A 11 17.80 -6.73 -21.25
C GLN A 11 17.88 -6.86 -19.72
N VAL A 12 16.96 -6.20 -19.02
CA VAL A 12 16.89 -6.24 -17.55
C VAL A 12 16.66 -7.66 -17.03
N CYS A 13 15.82 -8.44 -17.70
CA CYS A 13 15.58 -9.83 -17.32
C CYS A 13 16.83 -10.70 -17.46
N LYS A 14 17.64 -10.46 -18.50
CA LYS A 14 18.91 -11.18 -18.69
C LYS A 14 19.96 -10.77 -17.66
N ASP A 15 20.11 -9.46 -17.43
CA ASP A 15 21.16 -8.93 -16.56
C ASP A 15 20.93 -9.27 -15.07
N LEU A 16 19.66 -9.38 -14.66
CA LEU A 16 19.27 -9.60 -13.28
C LEU A 16 18.66 -10.99 -13.03
N GLU A 17 18.68 -11.88 -14.03
CA GLU A 17 18.10 -13.22 -13.96
C GLU A 17 16.63 -13.24 -13.51
N LEU A 18 15.84 -12.30 -14.02
CA LEU A 18 14.43 -12.11 -13.67
C LEU A 18 13.49 -12.73 -14.69
N THR A 19 12.29 -13.09 -14.25
CA THR A 19 11.20 -13.48 -15.16
C THR A 19 10.55 -12.24 -15.78
N ASP A 20 10.34 -12.26 -17.10
CA ASP A 20 9.71 -11.17 -17.85
C ASP A 20 8.33 -10.77 -17.30
N SER A 21 7.53 -11.74 -16.86
CA SER A 21 6.23 -11.51 -16.23
C SER A 21 6.33 -10.70 -14.93
N ALA A 22 7.34 -10.94 -14.10
CA ALA A 22 7.55 -10.21 -12.86
C ALA A 22 7.88 -8.73 -13.13
N VAL A 23 8.80 -8.48 -14.08
CA VAL A 23 9.20 -7.13 -14.45
C VAL A 23 8.02 -6.35 -15.04
N ARG A 24 7.20 -6.97 -15.91
CA ARG A 24 6.00 -6.34 -16.46
C ARG A 24 4.97 -6.01 -15.39
N ASN A 25 4.76 -6.91 -14.43
CA ASN A 25 3.82 -6.67 -13.33
C ASN A 25 4.28 -5.49 -12.46
N TRP A 26 5.57 -5.41 -12.12
CA TRP A 26 6.09 -4.26 -11.39
C TRP A 26 6.00 -2.96 -12.17
N LEU A 27 6.26 -2.97 -13.48
CA LEU A 27 6.11 -1.79 -14.34
C LEU A 27 4.66 -1.29 -14.42
N LYS A 28 3.70 -2.23 -14.45
CA LYS A 28 2.27 -1.91 -14.40
C LYS A 28 1.92 -1.29 -13.05
N GLN A 29 2.30 -1.96 -11.96
CA GLN A 29 2.03 -1.50 -10.59
C GLN A 29 2.64 -0.11 -10.35
N PHE A 30 3.90 0.10 -10.73
CA PHE A 30 4.56 1.40 -10.61
C PHE A 30 3.82 2.50 -11.39
N GLY A 31 3.29 2.17 -12.57
CA GLY A 31 2.48 3.10 -13.35
C GLY A 31 1.14 3.45 -12.69
N GLU A 32 0.49 2.47 -12.05
CA GLU A 32 -0.73 2.68 -11.28
C GLU A 32 -0.47 3.56 -10.05
N GLU A 33 0.58 3.25 -9.29
CA GLU A 33 0.96 4.02 -8.10
C GLU A 33 1.39 5.45 -8.44
N ALA A 34 2.14 5.65 -9.53
CA ALA A 34 2.49 6.99 -10.02
C ALA A 34 1.26 7.80 -10.48
N ALA A 35 0.17 7.12 -10.84
CA ALA A 35 -1.12 7.76 -11.15
C ALA A 35 -2.02 7.92 -9.90
N GLY A 36 -1.48 7.69 -8.70
CA GLY A 36 -2.20 7.78 -7.42
C GLY A 36 -3.22 6.65 -7.21
N ARG A 37 -3.12 5.55 -7.96
CA ARG A 37 -4.01 4.39 -7.82
C ARG A 37 -3.34 3.31 -6.97
N PRO A 38 -4.10 2.62 -6.09
CA PRO A 38 -3.55 1.52 -5.32
C PRO A 38 -3.17 0.37 -6.24
N GLY A 39 -1.90 -0.03 -6.21
CA GLY A 39 -1.40 -1.21 -6.93
C GLY A 39 -1.88 -2.52 -6.29
N VAL A 40 -1.86 -3.62 -7.06
CA VAL A 40 -2.34 -4.95 -6.63
C VAL A 40 -1.42 -5.64 -5.61
N GLY A 41 -0.36 -4.96 -5.12
CA GLY A 41 0.71 -5.59 -4.34
C GLY A 41 1.23 -4.78 -3.15
N LYS A 42 2.45 -5.10 -2.73
CA LYS A 42 3.18 -4.29 -1.76
C LYS A 42 3.54 -2.95 -2.42
N PRO A 43 3.27 -1.80 -1.78
CA PRO A 43 3.54 -0.51 -2.37
C PRO A 43 5.01 -0.37 -2.77
N LEU A 44 5.25 -0.02 -4.03
CA LEU A 44 6.60 0.16 -4.58
C LEU A 44 7.11 1.57 -4.31
N THR A 45 6.21 2.56 -4.35
CA THR A 45 6.53 3.98 -4.15
C THR A 45 6.45 4.38 -2.67
N PRO A 46 7.35 5.25 -2.18
CA PRO A 46 7.31 5.72 -0.79
C PRO A 46 5.99 6.40 -0.42
N GLU A 47 5.38 7.12 -1.37
CA GLU A 47 4.08 7.75 -1.19
C GLU A 47 2.98 6.71 -0.92
N GLN A 48 2.88 5.67 -1.76
CA GLN A 48 1.89 4.62 -1.56
C GLN A 48 2.18 3.78 -0.31
N GLN A 49 3.45 3.61 0.09
CA GLN A 49 3.81 3.02 1.38
C GLN A 49 3.26 3.84 2.55
N ARG A 50 3.42 5.17 2.50
CA ARG A 50 2.92 6.08 3.52
C ARG A 50 1.39 6.10 3.58
N ILE A 51 0.72 6.10 2.42
CA ILE A 51 -0.75 6.00 2.34
C ILE A 51 -1.22 4.73 3.06
N ARG A 52 -0.64 3.57 2.73
CA ARG A 52 -1.02 2.29 3.35
C ARG A 52 -0.78 2.28 4.86
N GLN A 53 0.31 2.88 5.33
CA GLN A 53 0.59 3.00 6.76
C GLN A 53 -0.48 3.86 7.47
N LEU A 54 -0.81 5.02 6.89
CA LEU A 54 -1.82 5.93 7.43
C LEU A 54 -3.21 5.31 7.43
N GLU A 55 -3.57 4.55 6.38
CA GLU A 55 -4.84 3.82 6.34
C GLU A 55 -4.93 2.77 7.45
N ALA A 56 -3.85 2.02 7.70
CA ALA A 56 -3.80 1.04 8.78
C ALA A 56 -3.93 1.71 10.16
N GLU A 57 -3.21 2.81 10.39
CA GLU A 57 -3.30 3.59 11.62
C GLU A 57 -4.70 4.17 11.82
N ASN A 58 -5.31 4.71 10.76
CA ASN A 58 -6.66 5.26 10.82
C ASN A 58 -7.72 4.19 11.16
N GLN A 59 -7.58 2.98 10.62
CA GLN A 59 -8.45 1.85 10.95
C GLN A 59 -8.30 1.42 12.41
N GLN A 60 -7.06 1.38 12.93
CA GLN A 60 -6.81 1.09 14.34
C GLN A 60 -7.47 2.15 15.24
N LEU A 61 -7.22 3.43 14.96
CA LEU A 61 -7.79 4.54 15.73
C LEU A 61 -9.32 4.53 15.72
N LYS A 62 -9.95 4.22 14.58
CA LYS A 62 -11.41 4.07 14.48
C LYS A 62 -11.93 2.93 15.35
N SER A 63 -11.23 1.80 15.36
CA SER A 63 -11.58 0.63 16.17
C SER A 63 -11.47 0.94 17.66
N ASP A 64 -10.38 1.58 18.07
CA ASP A 64 -10.15 2.01 19.46
C ASP A 64 -11.21 3.02 19.91
N ASN A 65 -11.52 4.01 19.07
CA ASN A 65 -12.56 4.99 19.36
C ASN A 65 -13.94 4.33 19.51
N ALA A 66 -14.26 3.34 18.66
CA ALA A 66 -15.50 2.59 18.77
C ALA A 66 -15.57 1.77 20.06
N LEU A 67 -14.46 1.16 20.49
CA LEU A 67 -14.38 0.45 21.77
C LEU A 67 -14.57 1.39 22.96
N LEU A 68 -13.87 2.52 22.97
CA LEU A 68 -14.00 3.54 24.03
C LEU A 68 -15.43 4.05 24.15
N LYS A 69 -16.10 4.35 23.01
CA LYS A 69 -17.51 4.76 23.01
C LYS A 69 -18.42 3.70 23.60
N LYS A 70 -18.21 2.42 23.29
CA LYS A 70 -18.98 1.31 23.87
C LYS A 70 -18.76 1.20 25.38
N ALA A 71 -17.51 1.32 25.84
CA ALA A 71 -17.17 1.30 27.25
C ALA A 71 -17.81 2.48 28.01
N SER A 72 -17.71 3.71 27.48
CA SER A 72 -18.36 4.89 28.06
C SER A 72 -19.87 4.73 28.16
N ALA A 73 -20.52 4.18 27.12
CA ALA A 73 -21.95 3.91 27.14
C ALA A 73 -22.35 2.83 28.16
N PHE A 74 -21.52 1.81 28.34
CA PHE A 74 -21.72 0.79 29.38
C PHE A 74 -21.66 1.40 30.78
N PHE A 75 -20.60 2.14 31.10
CA PHE A 75 -20.45 2.76 32.42
C PHE A 75 -21.53 3.81 32.71
N ALA A 76 -21.95 4.59 31.72
CA ALA A 76 -23.04 5.54 31.87
C ALA A 76 -24.40 4.87 32.18
N ARG A 77 -24.58 3.60 31.79
CA ARG A 77 -25.78 2.82 32.11
C ARG A 77 -25.72 2.20 33.50
N GLU A 78 -24.55 1.72 33.93
CA GLU A 78 -24.35 1.10 35.25
C GLU A 78 -24.36 2.12 36.41
N MET A 79 -24.00 3.38 36.15
CA MET A 79 -24.02 4.46 37.16
C MET A 79 -25.40 5.11 37.34
N LYS A 80 -26.46 4.56 36.75
CA LYS A 80 -27.82 5.11 36.78
C LYS A 80 -28.77 4.15 37.49
#